data_AF-A0A3C0QS68-F1
#
_entry.id   AF-A0A3C0QS68-F1
#
_cell.length_a   1.000
_cell.length_b   1.000
_cell.length_c   1.000
_cell.angle_alpha   90.00
_cell.angle_beta   90.00
_cell.angle_gamma   90.00
#
_symmetry.space_group_name_H-M   'P 1'
#
loop_
_entity.id
_entity.type
_entity.pdbx_description
1 polymer ?
#
loop_
_entity_poly.entity_id
_entity_poly.type
_entity_poly.pdbx_seq_one_letter_code
_entity_poly.pdbx_strand_id
1 'polypeptide(L)'
;KRKAVNAFYRLQKNQTVPLEEAISVASGQDIASDYETADFQKMLLEKITSLGEPDSTIIIQKYYYDRKSREIAKAMNLSPVTVRVRLNRALKRLRKLLTDEEF
;
A
#
# COMPACT_ATOMS: atom_id res chain seq x y z
N LYS A 1 44.47 -32.94 11.31
CA LYS A 1 43.94 -33.14 9.93
C LYS A 1 42.40 -33.27 9.97
N ARG A 2 41.71 -32.29 9.36
CA ARG A 2 40.30 -32.20 8.86
C ARG A 2 39.11 -32.65 9.76
N LYS A 3 38.84 -31.92 10.86
CA LYS A 3 37.54 -31.94 11.58
C LYS A 3 36.48 -30.97 11.01
N ALA A 4 36.89 -30.02 10.17
CA ALA A 4 35.98 -28.98 9.64
C ALA A 4 35.07 -29.49 8.50
N VAL A 5 35.58 -30.40 7.65
CA VAL A 5 34.84 -30.90 6.47
C VAL A 5 33.62 -31.73 6.87
N ASN A 6 33.74 -32.54 7.94
CA ASN A 6 32.64 -33.40 8.41
C ASN A 6 31.49 -32.63 9.09
N ALA A 7 31.71 -31.38 9.52
CA ALA A 7 30.66 -30.52 10.05
C ALA A 7 29.81 -29.92 8.91
N PHE A 8 30.47 -29.50 7.81
CA PHE A 8 29.80 -28.92 6.65
C PHE A 8 28.85 -29.93 5.98
N TYR A 9 29.30 -31.17 5.79
CA TYR A 9 28.44 -32.23 5.23
C TYR A 9 27.29 -32.63 6.16
N ARG A 10 27.39 -32.43 7.47
CA ARG A 10 26.31 -32.75 8.42
C ARG A 10 25.21 -31.70 8.43
N LEU A 11 25.56 -30.44 8.20
CA LEU A 11 24.60 -29.33 8.06
C LEU A 11 23.91 -29.34 6.69
N GLN A 12 24.59 -29.82 5.64
CA GLN A 12 24.04 -29.89 4.29
C GLN A 12 23.15 -31.14 4.05
N LYS A 13 23.25 -32.18 4.89
CA LYS A 13 22.54 -33.47 4.71
C LYS A 13 21.08 -33.47 5.21
N ASN A 14 20.55 -32.33 5.67
CA ASN A 14 19.12 -32.17 5.94
C ASN A 14 18.39 -31.36 4.84
N GLN A 15 19.00 -31.18 3.66
CA GLN A 15 18.43 -30.47 2.52
C GLN A 15 17.94 -31.39 1.40
N THR A 16 17.30 -32.51 1.74
CA THR A 16 16.45 -33.24 0.79
C THR A 16 15.18 -33.67 1.51
N VAL A 17 14.23 -32.74 1.61
CA VAL A 17 12.84 -33.08 1.90
C VAL A 17 12.22 -33.51 0.57
N PRO A 18 11.51 -34.64 0.49
CA PRO A 18 10.72 -34.97 -0.69
C PRO A 18 9.79 -33.80 -1.04
N LEU A 19 9.72 -33.45 -2.33
CA LEU A 19 8.92 -32.32 -2.84
C LEU A 19 7.45 -32.40 -2.39
N GLU A 20 6.96 -33.59 -2.07
CA GLU A 20 5.60 -33.87 -1.63
C GLU A 20 5.28 -33.35 -0.22
N GLU A 21 6.27 -32.98 0.60
CA GLU A 21 6.08 -32.44 1.96
C GLU A 21 6.39 -30.94 2.08
N ALA A 22 6.72 -30.25 0.99
CA ALA A 22 6.98 -28.81 0.97
C ALA A 22 5.73 -27.95 0.69
N ILE A 23 4.54 -28.54 0.72
CA ILE A 23 3.26 -27.80 0.67
C ILE A 23 2.68 -27.73 2.08
N SER A 24 3.38 -27.03 2.96
CA SER A 24 2.74 -26.37 4.09
C SER A 24 3.50 -25.10 4.43
N VAL A 25 3.66 -24.22 3.44
CA VAL A 25 3.61 -22.79 3.75
C VAL A 25 2.13 -22.44 3.87
N ALA A 26 1.49 -22.93 4.94
CA ALA A 26 0.33 -22.26 5.48
C ALA A 26 0.84 -21.01 6.21
N SER A 27 1.42 -20.07 5.45
CA SER A 27 1.27 -18.68 5.87
C SER A 27 -0.23 -18.44 5.80
N GLY A 28 -0.87 -18.15 6.92
CA GLY A 28 -2.30 -17.81 6.98
C GLY A 28 -2.63 -16.48 6.27
N GLN A 29 -1.84 -16.11 5.27
CA GLN A 29 -2.08 -15.03 4.34
C GLN A 29 -2.82 -15.62 3.16
N ASP A 30 -4.10 -15.30 3.10
CA ASP A 30 -4.91 -15.54 1.93
C ASP A 30 -4.33 -14.70 0.78
N ILE A 31 -3.48 -15.34 -0.02
CA ILE A 31 -2.78 -14.71 -1.14
C ILE A 31 -3.78 -13.97 -2.03
N ALA A 32 -4.97 -14.53 -2.25
CA ALA A 32 -6.02 -13.87 -3.03
C ALA A 32 -6.50 -12.57 -2.38
N SER A 33 -6.72 -12.56 -1.05
CA SER A 33 -7.10 -11.37 -0.31
C SER A 33 -6.03 -10.27 -0.34
N ASP A 34 -4.74 -10.65 -0.26
CA ASP A 34 -3.62 -9.71 -0.36
C ASP A 34 -3.51 -9.09 -1.76
N TYR A 35 -3.73 -9.89 -2.82
CA TYR A 35 -3.76 -9.41 -4.20
C TYR A 35 -4.94 -8.45 -4.45
N GLU A 36 -6.16 -8.81 -4.04
CA GLU A 36 -7.34 -7.94 -4.17
C GLU A 36 -7.14 -6.60 -3.45
N THR A 37 -6.51 -6.62 -2.27
CA THR A 37 -6.20 -5.41 -1.51
C THR A 37 -5.19 -4.52 -2.24
N ALA A 38 -4.14 -5.12 -2.83
CA ALA A 38 -3.13 -4.39 -3.58
C ALA A 38 -3.71 -3.74 -4.86
N ASP A 39 -4.56 -4.47 -5.58
CA ASP A 39 -5.24 -3.97 -6.78
C ASP A 39 -6.22 -2.84 -6.44
N PHE A 40 -6.97 -2.99 -5.35
CA PHE A 40 -7.85 -1.94 -4.85
C PHE A 40 -7.08 -0.67 -4.46
N GLN A 41 -5.94 -0.83 -3.76
CA GLN A 41 -5.08 0.30 -3.39
C GLN A 41 -4.53 1.04 -4.62
N LYS A 42 -4.09 0.28 -5.64
CA LYS A 42 -3.59 0.84 -6.89
C LYS A 42 -4.69 1.62 -7.61
N MET A 43 -5.87 1.03 -7.79
CA MET A 43 -7.02 1.69 -8.40
C MET A 43 -7.40 2.96 -7.63
N LEU A 44 -7.47 2.90 -6.29
CA LEU A 44 -7.78 4.05 -5.46
C LEU A 44 -6.75 5.18 -5.65
N LEU A 45 -5.46 4.85 -5.69
CA LEU A 45 -4.40 5.82 -5.93
C LEU A 45 -4.53 6.44 -7.33
N GLU A 46 -4.80 5.64 -8.36
CA GLU A 46 -5.05 6.14 -9.72
C GLU A 46 -6.22 7.14 -9.75
N LYS A 47 -7.35 6.83 -9.10
CA LYS A 47 -8.48 7.77 -8.99
C LYS A 47 -8.15 9.03 -8.22
N ILE A 48 -7.34 8.93 -7.15
CA ILE A 48 -6.88 10.11 -6.41
C ILE A 48 -6.00 10.99 -7.30
N THR A 49 -5.06 10.37 -8.05
CA THR A 49 -4.18 11.11 -8.96
C THR A 49 -4.93 11.76 -10.13
N SER A 50 -5.99 11.14 -10.63
CA SER A 50 -6.81 11.69 -11.72
C SER A 50 -7.62 12.92 -11.33
N LEU A 51 -7.77 13.23 -10.04
CA LEU A 51 -8.41 14.48 -9.58
C LEU A 51 -7.60 15.73 -9.93
N GLY A 52 -6.28 15.56 -10.15
CA GLY A 52 -5.33 16.60 -10.50
C GLY A 52 -4.82 17.41 -9.31
N GLU A 53 -3.71 18.13 -9.53
CA GLU A 53 -3.15 19.05 -8.54
C GLU A 53 -3.99 20.33 -8.42
N PRO A 54 -4.15 20.91 -7.23
CA PRO A 54 -3.55 20.53 -5.94
C PRO A 54 -4.36 19.48 -5.14
N ASP A 55 -5.48 19.00 -5.66
CA ASP A 55 -6.46 18.22 -4.91
C ASP A 55 -5.92 16.81 -4.54
N SER A 56 -5.23 16.16 -5.48
CA SER A 56 -4.51 14.88 -5.27
C SER A 56 -3.50 14.98 -4.13
N THR A 57 -2.63 16.00 -4.16
CA THR A 57 -1.65 16.24 -3.10
C THR A 57 -2.33 16.49 -1.75
N ILE A 58 -3.39 17.29 -1.71
CA ILE A 58 -4.10 17.57 -0.45
C ILE A 58 -4.66 16.28 0.18
N ILE A 59 -5.23 15.37 -0.62
CA ILE A 59 -5.74 14.08 -0.13
C ILE A 59 -4.61 13.21 0.39
N ILE A 60 -3.53 13.05 -0.38
CA ILE A 60 -2.37 12.22 0.02
C ILE A 60 -1.75 12.77 1.31
N GLN A 61 -1.52 14.08 1.39
CA GLN A 61 -0.97 14.70 2.59
C GLN A 61 -1.88 14.52 3.82
N LYS A 62 -3.20 14.53 3.62
CA LYS A 62 -4.15 14.38 4.73
C LYS A 62 -4.29 12.94 5.22
N TYR A 63 -4.33 11.96 4.33
CA TYR A 63 -4.69 10.58 4.69
C TYR A 63 -3.51 9.62 4.66
N TYR A 64 -2.54 9.82 3.76
CA TYR A 64 -1.34 8.97 3.72
C TYR A 64 -0.30 9.43 4.74
N TYR A 65 -0.11 10.75 4.87
CA TYR A 65 0.88 11.33 5.79
C TYR A 65 0.28 11.88 7.10
N ASP A 66 -1.02 11.69 7.33
CA ASP A 66 -1.79 12.18 8.48
C ASP A 66 -1.53 13.65 8.89
N ARG A 67 -1.28 14.52 7.90
CA ARG A 67 -0.99 15.94 8.20
C ARG A 67 -2.26 16.72 8.51
N LYS A 68 -2.14 17.68 9.41
CA LYS A 68 -3.22 18.63 9.72
C LYS A 68 -3.35 19.65 8.60
N SER A 69 -4.56 20.17 8.35
CA SER A 69 -4.79 21.15 7.28
C SER A 69 -3.92 22.41 7.40
N ARG A 70 -3.47 22.78 8.61
CA ARG A 70 -2.53 23.89 8.83
C ARG A 70 -1.11 23.58 8.31
N GLU A 71 -0.65 22.34 8.46
CA GLU A 71 0.67 21.90 7.99
C GLU A 71 0.68 21.76 6.47
N ILE A 72 -0.40 21.21 5.90
CA ILE A 72 -0.61 21.14 4.44
C ILE A 72 -0.64 22.55 3.85
N ALA A 73 -1.39 23.46 4.47
CA ALA A 73 -1.45 24.87 4.08
C ALA A 73 -0.06 25.52 4.04
N LYS A 74 0.76 25.31 5.07
CA LYS A 74 2.14 25.81 5.11
C LYS A 74 3.01 25.19 4.01
N ALA A 75 2.92 23.88 3.79
CA ALA A 75 3.72 23.18 2.78
C ALA A 75 3.37 23.59 1.35
N MET A 76 2.11 23.95 1.09
CA MET A 76 1.60 24.30 -0.24
C MET A 76 1.44 25.81 -0.46
N ASN A 77 1.86 26.64 0.51
CA ASN A 77 1.67 28.09 0.51
C ASN A 77 0.20 28.52 0.26
N LEU A 78 -0.74 27.84 0.93
CA LEU A 78 -2.19 28.08 0.86
C LEU A 78 -2.73 28.50 2.23
N SER A 79 -3.96 29.02 2.28
CA SER A 79 -4.64 29.22 3.56
C SER A 79 -5.23 27.89 4.10
N PRO A 80 -5.29 27.67 5.43
CA PRO A 80 -5.95 26.50 6.01
C PRO A 80 -7.44 26.39 5.66
N VAL A 81 -8.11 27.50 5.36
CA VAL A 81 -9.51 27.52 4.89
C VAL A 81 -9.57 26.95 3.47
N THR A 82 -8.69 27.41 2.59
CA THR A 82 -8.59 26.94 1.20
C THR A 82 -8.31 25.44 1.13
N VAL A 83 -7.39 24.92 1.96
CA VAL A 83 -7.10 23.48 2.04
C VAL A 83 -8.36 22.70 2.42
N ARG A 84 -9.11 23.13 3.45
CA ARG A 84 -10.35 22.45 3.86
C ARG A 84 -11.43 22.47 2.77
N VAL A 85 -11.62 23.60 2.09
CA VAL A 85 -12.59 23.70 0.99
C VAL A 85 -12.20 22.79 -0.17
N ARG A 86 -10.94 22.80 -0.58
CA ARG A 86 -10.42 21.92 -1.63
C ARG A 86 -10.56 20.45 -1.25
N LEU A 87 -10.14 20.06 -0.05
CA LEU A 87 -10.28 18.70 0.45
C LEU A 87 -11.73 18.21 0.37
N ASN A 88 -12.69 19.01 0.85
CA ASN A 88 -14.11 18.64 0.78
C ASN A 88 -14.61 18.47 -0.66
N ARG A 89 -14.20 19.35 -1.59
CA ARG A 89 -14.57 19.24 -3.00
C ARG A 89 -13.92 18.03 -3.66
N ALA A 90 -12.64 17.79 -3.39
CA ALA A 90 -11.88 16.66 -3.89
C ALA A 90 -12.48 15.32 -3.43
N LEU A 91 -12.84 15.19 -2.14
CA LEU A 91 -13.50 14.00 -1.61
C LEU A 91 -14.89 13.77 -2.21
N LYS A 92 -15.66 14.84 -2.48
CA LYS A 92 -16.94 14.72 -3.19
C LYS A 92 -16.75 14.21 -4.62
N ARG A 93 -15.72 14.70 -5.33
CA ARG A 93 -15.39 14.23 -6.68
C ARG A 93 -14.90 12.78 -6.66
N LEU A 94 -14.01 12.43 -5.72
CA LEU A 94 -13.52 11.07 -5.54
C LEU A 94 -14.67 10.09 -5.27
N ARG A 95 -15.60 10.46 -4.39
CA ARG A 95 -16.78 9.63 -4.12
C ARG A 95 -17.59 9.38 -5.39
N LYS A 96 -17.83 10.41 -6.21
CA LYS A 96 -18.53 10.25 -7.48
C LYS A 96 -17.79 9.30 -8.43
N LEU A 97 -16.48 9.47 -8.59
CA LEU A 97 -15.67 8.58 -9.42
C LEU A 97 -15.75 7.11 -8.97
N LEU A 98 -15.84 6.87 -7.66
CA LEU A 98 -15.96 5.54 -7.08
C LEU A 98 -17.41 5.00 -7.06
N THR A 99 -18.43 5.82 -7.27
CA THR A 99 -19.83 5.35 -7.31
C THR A 99 -20.39 5.26 -8.72
N ASP A 100 -19.86 6.06 -9.65
CA ASP A 100 -20.27 6.07 -11.05
C ASP A 100 -19.58 4.94 -11.84
N GLU A 101 -18.48 4.41 -11.32
CA GLU A 101 -17.94 3.10 -11.72
C GLU A 101 -18.70 2.04 -10.93
N GLU A 102 -19.69 1.38 -11.57
CA GLU A 102 -20.35 0.21 -11.00
C GLU A 102 -19.28 -0.83 -10.64
N PHE A 103 -19.10 -1.04 -9.33
CA PHE A 103 -18.36 -2.16 -8.76
C PHE A 103 -19.22 -3.42 -8.77
#